data_AF-A0A3D1SEY3-F1
#
_entry.id   AF-A0A3D1SEY3-F1
#
_cell.length_a   1.000
_cell.length_b   1.000
_cell.length_c   1.000
_cell.angle_alpha   90.00
_cell.angle_beta   90.00
_cell.angle_gamma   90.00
#
_symmetry.space_group_name_H-M   'P 1'
#
loop_
_entity.id
_entity.type
_entity.pdbx_description
1 polymer ?
#
loop_
_entity_poly.entity_id
_entity_poly.type
_entity_poly.pdbx_seq_one_letter_code
_entity_poly.pdbx_strand_id
1 'polypeptide(L)' 'MISAALAVLEDEEQRNELSEIYRQNAGEFFSIAMSKLHNKQDAEEAVQEAFLAIANNPDCLFGIAKEKRVSS' A
#
# COMPACT_ATOMS: atom_id res chain seq x y z
N MET A 1 -2.04 3.43 -9.24
CA MET A 1 -3.18 4.20 -8.69
C MET A 1 -3.89 3.27 -7.70
N ILE A 2 -4.02 3.61 -6.41
CA ILE A 2 -4.61 2.67 -5.40
C ILE A 2 -6.09 2.92 -5.11
N SER A 3 -6.83 3.45 -6.08
CA SER A 3 -8.21 3.89 -5.88
C SER A 3 -9.13 2.78 -5.35
N ALA A 4 -8.87 1.51 -5.71
CA ALA A 4 -9.60 0.37 -5.18
C ALA A 4 -9.36 0.19 -3.66
N ALA A 5 -8.12 0.23 -3.21
CA ALA A 5 -7.77 0.14 -1.78
C ALA A 5 -8.36 1.31 -0.99
N LEU A 6 -8.29 2.53 -1.52
CA LEU A 6 -8.86 3.71 -0.89
C LEU A 6 -10.40 3.66 -0.82
N ALA A 7 -11.06 3.01 -1.78
CA ALA A 7 -12.52 2.87 -1.79
C ALA A 7 -13.03 1.84 -0.77
N VAL A 8 -12.20 0.86 -0.38
CA VAL A 8 -12.53 -0.13 0.65
C VAL A 8 -12.48 0.49 2.05
N LEU A 9 -11.63 1.48 2.26
CA LEU A 9 -11.52 2.18 3.53
C LEU A 9 -12.70 3.16 3.71
N GLU A 10 -13.50 2.93 4.75
CA GLU A 10 -14.60 3.84 5.13
C GLU A 10 -14.10 5.13 5.78
N ASP A 11 -12.94 5.07 6.46
CA ASP A 11 -12.39 6.19 7.20
C ASP A 11 -11.48 7.08 6.34
N GLU A 12 -11.68 8.40 6.41
CA GLU A 12 -10.91 9.37 5.63
C GLU A 12 -9.45 9.49 6.10
N GLU A 13 -9.20 9.35 7.40
CA GLU A 13 -7.85 9.43 7.96
C GLU A 13 -7.01 8.24 7.50
N GLN A 14 -7.61 7.03 7.52
CA GLN A 14 -6.97 5.83 6.98
C GLN A 14 -6.71 5.94 5.47
N ARG A 15 -7.66 6.50 4.70
CA ARG A 15 -7.46 6.73 3.26
C ARG A 15 -6.29 7.68 3.00
N ASN A 16 -6.21 8.78 3.74
CA ASN A 16 -5.13 9.75 3.58
C ASN A 16 -3.78 9.13 3.95
N GLU A 17 -3.71 8.40 5.07
CA GLU A 17 -2.48 7.73 5.52
C GLU A 17 -2.03 6.63 4.56
N LEU A 18 -2.94 5.77 4.07
CA LEU A 18 -2.62 4.75 3.08
C LEU A 18 -2.14 5.37 1.76
N SER A 19 -2.77 6.47 1.32
CA SER A 19 -2.36 7.22 0.14
C SER A 19 -0.95 7.79 0.29
N GLU A 20 -0.61 8.32 1.47
CA GLU A 20 0.71 8.84 1.76
C GLU A 20 1.77 7.73 1.76
N ILE A 21 1.49 6.61 2.44
CA ILE A 21 2.37 5.43 2.46
C ILE A 21 2.58 4.90 1.05
N TYR A 22 1.52 4.78 0.25
CA TYR A 22 1.65 4.40 -1.15
C TYR A 22 2.53 5.38 -1.90
N ARG A 23 2.32 6.69 -1.76
CA ARG A 23 3.11 7.67 -2.50
C ARG A 23 4.59 7.66 -2.12
N GLN A 24 4.90 7.43 -0.84
CA GLN A 24 6.28 7.34 -0.36
C GLN A 24 6.95 6.01 -0.74
N ASN A 25 6.22 4.90 -0.71
CA ASN A 25 6.79 3.56 -0.88
C ASN A 25 6.52 2.92 -2.25
N ALA A 26 5.64 3.48 -3.08
CA ALA A 26 5.25 2.89 -4.38
C ALA A 26 6.46 2.69 -5.29
N GLY A 27 7.45 3.59 -5.25
CA GLY A 27 8.68 3.44 -6.04
C GLY A 27 9.49 2.20 -5.65
N GLU A 28 9.64 1.94 -4.34
CA GLU A 28 10.31 0.73 -3.84
C GLU A 28 9.47 -0.53 -4.06
N PHE A 29 8.17 -0.49 -3.73
CA PHE A 29 7.26 -1.61 -3.92
C PHE A 29 7.23 -2.05 -5.39
N PHE A 30 7.13 -1.09 -6.30
CA PHE A 30 7.16 -1.39 -7.73
C PHE A 30 8.51 -1.92 -8.18
N SER A 31 9.63 -1.39 -7.67
CA SER A 31 10.97 -1.89 -8.01
C SER A 31 11.19 -3.32 -7.50
N ILE A 32 10.72 -3.64 -6.28
CA ILE A 32 10.79 -4.99 -5.70
C ILE A 32 9.91 -5.95 -6.50
N ALA A 33 8.66 -5.56 -6.78
CA ALA A 33 7.73 -6.37 -7.55
C ALA A 33 8.24 -6.62 -8.98
N MET A 34 8.79 -5.60 -9.64
CA MET A 34 9.40 -5.72 -10.97
C MET A 34 10.65 -6.62 -10.95
N SER A 35 11.45 -6.56 -9.88
CA SER A 35 12.61 -7.44 -9.66
C SER A 35 12.22 -8.92 -9.43
N LYS A 36 10.99 -9.18 -8.95
CA LYS A 36 10.49 -10.55 -8.71
C LYS A 36 9.71 -11.10 -9.90
N LEU A 37 8.83 -10.30 -10.47
CA LEU A 37 7.85 -10.72 -11.49
C LEU A 37 8.38 -10.49 -12.90
N HIS A 38 9.39 -9.63 -13.09
CA HIS A 38 9.98 -9.27 -14.37
C HIS A 38 8.95 -8.76 -15.42
N ASN A 39 7.70 -8.54 -15.01
CA ASN A 39 6.62 -8.06 -15.83
C ASN A 39 6.01 -6.82 -15.18
N LYS A 40 5.81 -5.77 -15.97
CA LYS A 40 5.29 -4.49 -15.51
C LYS A 40 3.85 -4.63 -15.01
N GLN A 41 3.02 -5.40 -15.74
CA GLN A 41 1.61 -5.60 -15.37
C GLN A 41 1.49 -6.37 -14.06
N ASP A 42 2.12 -7.53 -13.95
CA ASP A 42 2.13 -8.31 -12.71
C ASP A 42 2.69 -7.50 -11.53
N ALA A 43 3.75 -6.71 -11.74
CA ALA A 43 4.31 -5.88 -10.68
C ALA A 43 3.31 -4.82 -10.21
N GLU A 44 2.60 -4.17 -11.14
CA GLU A 44 1.58 -3.19 -10.78
C GLU A 44 0.37 -3.84 -10.08
N GLU A 45 -0.06 -5.02 -10.53
CA GLU A 45 -1.11 -5.81 -9.89
C GLU A 45 -0.70 -6.25 -8.48
N ALA A 46 0.49 -6.82 -8.30
CA ALA A 46 0.97 -7.27 -6.99
C ALA A 46 1.06 -6.12 -5.98
N VAL A 47 1.49 -4.94 -6.43
CA VAL A 47 1.47 -3.75 -5.59
C VAL A 47 0.03 -3.37 -5.26
N GLN A 48 -0.86 -3.27 -6.26
CA GLN A 48 -2.27 -2.93 -5.99
C GLN A 48 -2.95 -3.92 -5.04
N GLU A 49 -2.76 -5.22 -5.21
CA GLU A 49 -3.29 -6.26 -4.34
C GLU A 49 -2.74 -6.16 -2.91
N ALA A 50 -1.46 -5.87 -2.74
CA ALA A 50 -0.87 -5.68 -1.40
C ALA A 50 -1.55 -4.52 -0.66
N PHE A 51 -1.73 -3.37 -1.33
CA PHE A 51 -2.42 -2.22 -0.74
C PHE A 51 -3.92 -2.49 -0.53
N LEU A 52 -4.57 -3.25 -1.42
CA LEU A 52 -5.96 -3.67 -1.26
C LEU A 52 -6.14 -4.62 -0.07
N ALA A 53 -5.20 -5.54 0.16
CA ALA A 53 -5.21 -6.43 1.31
C ALA A 53 -5.05 -5.68 2.63
N ILE A 54 -4.18 -4.66 2.64
CA ILE A 54 -4.03 -3.73 3.77
C ILE A 54 -5.32 -2.94 4.00
N ALA A 55 -5.96 -2.44 2.94
CA ALA A 55 -7.22 -1.71 3.07
C ALA A 55 -8.38 -2.59 3.55
N ASN A 56 -8.42 -3.87 3.14
CA ASN A 56 -9.39 -4.84 3.63
C ASN A 56 -9.11 -5.26 5.09
N ASN A 57 -7.86 -5.21 5.53
CA ASN A 57 -7.44 -5.54 6.90
C ASN A 57 -6.59 -4.42 7.48
N PRO A 58 -7.20 -3.26 7.79
CA PRO A 58 -6.47 -2.10 8.26
C PRO A 58 -5.70 -2.39 9.55
N ASP A 59 -6.16 -3.30 10.40
CA ASP A 59 -5.49 -3.70 11.64
C ASP A 59 -4.03 -4.17 11.43
N CYS A 60 -3.73 -4.78 10.27
CA CYS A 60 -2.39 -5.27 9.96
C CYS A 60 -1.35 -4.16 9.77
N LEU A 61 -1.78 -2.95 9.40
CA LEU A 61 -0.93 -1.79 9.18
C LEU A 61 -1.17 -0.71 10.24
N PHE A 62 -2.44 -0.41 10.53
CA PHE A 62 -2.88 0.59 11.48
C PHE A 62 -2.77 0.15 12.94
N GLY A 63 -2.85 -1.16 13.22
CA GLY A 63 -2.60 -1.73 14.54
C GLY A 63 -1.12 -1.68 14.95
N ILE A 64 -0.21 -1.40 14.01
CA ILE A 64 1.20 -1.14 14.30
C ILE A 64 1.36 0.32 14.71
N ALA A 65 1.86 0.54 15.93
CA ALA A 65 2.13 1.88 16.48
C ALA A 65 2.92 2.73 15.47
N LYS A 66 2.49 3.99 15.30
CA LYS A 66 3.05 4.94 14.32
C LYS A 66 4.58 5.06 14.41
N GLU A 67 5.13 4.96 15.62
CA GLU A 67 6.57 5.00 15.94
C GLU A 67 7.39 3.81 15.38
N LYS A 68 6.74 2.71 15.02
CA LYS A 68 7.34 1.51 14.41
C LYS A 68 7.20 1.47 12.90
N ARG A 69 6.32 2.31 12.32
CA ARG A 69 6.24 2.46 10.86
C ARG A 69 7.40 3.34 10.45
N VAL A 70 8.18 2.88 9.48
CA VAL A 70 9.40 3.55 9.00
C VAL A 70 9.09 5.03 8.80
N SER A 71 9.56 5.81 9.76
CA SER A 71 9.59 7.26 9.80
C SER A 71 11.05 7.57 9.57
N SER A 72 11.39 8.09 8.40
CA SER A 72 12.65 8.82 8.20
C SER A 72 12.33 10.29 8.11
#